data_AF-A0A101VIU4-F1
#
_entry.id   AF-A0A101VIU4-F1
#
_cell.length_a   1.000
_cell.length_b   1.000
_cell.length_c   1.000
_cell.angle_alpha   90.00
_cell.angle_beta   90.00
_cell.angle_gamma   90.00
#
_symmetry.space_group_name_H-M   'P 1'
#
loop_
_entity.id
_entity.type
_entity.pdbx_description
1 polymer ?
#
loop_
_entity_poly.entity_id
_entity_poly.type
_entity_poly.pdbx_seq_one_letter_code
_entity_poly.pdbx_strand_id
1 'polypeptide(L)'
;MAVLALAGCAGDGASGPGAQPLPLGSSCQSIRAELRRLDNSGVPSKVEAVSAGRRVSDRDRQLANRYSELLNQYLGARCHT
;
A
#
# COMPACT_ATOMS: atom_id res chain seq x y z
N MET A 1 13.51 -41.10 20.27
CA MET A 1 14.33 -39.90 19.99
C MET A 1 14.72 -39.94 18.52
N ALA A 2 14.08 -39.12 17.68
CA ALA A 2 14.52 -38.85 16.32
C ALA A 2 14.19 -37.38 16.05
N VAL A 3 15.24 -36.60 15.85
CA VAL A 3 15.23 -35.14 15.78
C VAL A 3 14.69 -34.75 14.41
N LEU A 4 13.54 -34.07 14.35
CA LEU A 4 13.11 -33.36 13.16
C LEU A 4 14.08 -32.18 12.96
N ALA A 5 14.96 -32.32 11.96
CA ALA A 5 15.79 -31.23 11.49
C ALA A 5 14.89 -30.18 10.81
N LEU A 6 14.64 -29.07 11.51
CA LEU A 6 14.17 -27.85 10.87
C LEU A 6 15.27 -27.37 9.92
N ALA A 7 15.08 -27.61 8.62
CA ALA A 7 15.86 -27.01 7.57
C ALA A 7 15.55 -25.51 7.52
N GLY A 8 16.26 -24.74 8.33
CA GLY A 8 16.57 -23.34 8.07
C GLY A 8 18.06 -23.22 7.74
N CYS A 9 18.39 -22.75 6.54
CA CYS A 9 19.63 -22.02 6.19
C CYS A 9 19.58 -21.71 4.67
N ALA A 10 19.26 -20.48 4.26
CA ALA A 10 20.17 -19.33 4.11
C ALA A 10 20.89 -19.35 2.74
N GLY A 11 20.36 -18.55 1.81
CA GLY A 11 20.92 -18.29 0.48
C GLY A 11 20.29 -17.04 -0.14
N ASP A 12 20.96 -15.90 0.05
CA ASP A 12 21.03 -14.69 -0.77
C ASP A 12 19.81 -14.18 -1.55
N GLY A 13 19.32 -13.01 -1.16
CA GLY A 13 18.53 -12.11 -2.03
C GLY A 13 17.05 -12.02 -1.68
N ALA A 14 16.69 -11.02 -0.88
CA ALA A 14 15.39 -10.32 -0.86
C ALA A 14 14.21 -10.99 -1.61
N SER A 15 13.69 -12.10 -1.07
CA SER A 15 12.57 -12.84 -1.69
C SER A 15 11.54 -13.30 -0.65
N GLY A 16 10.96 -12.33 0.09
CA GLY A 16 9.50 -12.34 0.23
C GLY A 16 8.90 -11.83 -1.08
N PRO A 17 7.58 -11.64 -1.27
CA PRO A 17 7.13 -10.74 -2.33
C PRO A 17 7.90 -9.43 -2.13
N GLY A 18 8.86 -9.17 -3.02
CA GLY A 18 9.89 -8.15 -2.83
C GLY A 18 9.19 -6.83 -2.64
N ALA A 19 9.71 -5.98 -1.74
CA ALA A 19 9.18 -4.65 -1.55
C ALA A 19 8.96 -4.02 -2.93
N GLN A 20 7.71 -3.66 -3.24
CA GLN A 20 7.42 -3.11 -4.56
C GLN A 20 8.22 -1.83 -4.71
N PRO A 21 9.00 -1.68 -5.80
CA PRO A 21 9.75 -0.46 -6.01
C PRO A 21 8.76 0.71 -6.08
N LEU A 22 9.12 1.80 -5.40
CA LEU A 22 8.39 3.05 -5.48
C LEU A 22 8.38 3.54 -6.94
N PRO A 23 7.32 4.25 -7.39
CA PRO A 23 7.35 4.92 -8.68
C PRO A 23 8.56 5.85 -8.79
N LEU A 24 9.12 5.97 -9.99
CA LEU A 24 10.25 6.86 -10.26
C LEU A 24 9.95 8.29 -9.77
N GLY A 25 10.85 8.85 -8.95
CA GLY A 25 10.68 10.18 -8.36
C GLY A 25 9.81 10.24 -7.10
N SER A 26 9.26 9.12 -6.62
CA SER A 26 8.51 9.05 -5.36
C SER A 26 9.38 8.53 -4.21
N SER A 27 9.13 9.06 -3.01
CA SER A 27 9.73 8.59 -1.76
C SER A 27 8.64 8.18 -0.77
N CYS A 28 8.99 7.38 0.24
CA CYS A 28 8.05 7.06 1.33
C CYS A 28 7.49 8.32 1.99
N GLN A 29 8.29 9.38 2.11
CA GLN A 29 7.87 10.66 2.67
C GLN A 29 6.87 11.37 1.75
N SER A 30 7.09 11.39 0.43
CA SER A 30 6.17 12.04 -0.50
C SER A 30 4.82 11.31 -0.57
N ILE A 31 4.85 9.98 -0.61
CA ILE A 31 3.62 9.16 -0.59
C ILE A 31 2.85 9.36 0.72
N ARG A 32 3.53 9.33 1.87
CA ARG A 32 2.90 9.58 3.18
C ARG A 32 2.28 10.98 3.25
N ALA A 33 2.97 11.99 2.69
CA ALA A 33 2.45 13.35 2.66
C ALA A 33 1.18 13.45 1.80
N GLU A 34 1.14 12.75 0.65
CA GLU A 34 -0.04 12.73 -0.21
C GLU A 34 -1.21 11.96 0.40
N LEU A 35 -0.95 10.79 1.00
CA LEU A 35 -1.94 10.04 1.77
C LEU A 35 -2.57 10.92 2.86
N ARG A 36 -1.74 11.61 3.65
CA ARG A 36 -2.22 12.52 4.71
C ARG A 36 -3.08 13.66 4.15
N ARG A 37 -2.74 14.21 2.99
CA ARG A 37 -3.57 15.26 2.34
C ARG A 37 -4.95 14.72 1.96
N LEU A 38 -5.00 13.51 1.41
CA LEU A 38 -6.25 12.86 1.02
C LEU A 38 -7.08 12.44 2.25
N ASP A 39 -6.42 11.95 3.31
CA ASP A 39 -7.05 11.65 4.61
C ASP A 39 -7.72 12.90 5.19
N ASN A 40 -6.98 14.01 5.26
CA ASN A 40 -7.50 15.30 5.73
C ASN A 40 -8.64 15.84 4.86
N SER A 41 -8.72 15.42 3.59
CA SER A 41 -9.80 15.79 2.66
C SER A 41 -11.02 14.86 2.76
N GLY A 42 -11.01 13.87 3.67
CA GLY A 42 -12.10 12.92 3.88
C GLY A 42 -12.21 11.85 2.79
N VAL A 43 -11.16 11.64 2.00
CA VAL A 43 -11.15 10.64 0.93
C VAL A 43 -11.38 9.19 1.40
N PRO A 44 -10.97 8.76 2.63
CA PRO A 44 -11.29 7.43 3.13
C PRO A 44 -12.79 7.08 3.06
N SER A 45 -13.68 8.02 3.38
CA SER A 45 -15.13 7.80 3.26
C SER A 45 -15.60 7.55 1.82
N LYS A 46 -14.90 8.13 0.84
CA LYS A 46 -15.17 7.92 -0.59
C LYS A 46 -14.71 6.53 -1.04
N VAL A 47 -13.58 6.05 -0.51
CA VAL A 47 -13.09 4.68 -0.72
C VAL A 47 -14.10 3.67 -0.20
N GLU A 48 -14.63 3.89 1.01
CA GLU A 48 -15.68 3.05 1.59
C GLU A 48 -16.94 3.05 0.73
N ALA A 49 -17.40 4.22 0.27
CA ALA A 49 -18.57 4.33 -0.58
C ALA A 49 -18.39 3.59 -1.92
N VAL A 50 -17.22 3.73 -2.56
CA VAL A 50 -16.87 3.00 -3.79
C VAL A 50 -16.82 1.50 -3.54
N SER A 51 -16.18 1.07 -2.46
CA SER A 51 -16.02 -0.35 -2.10
C SER A 51 -17.36 -0.99 -1.74
N ALA A 52 -18.27 -0.24 -1.12
CA ALA A 52 -19.64 -0.65 -0.82
C ALA A 52 -20.57 -0.63 -2.05
N GLY A 53 -20.07 -0.32 -3.25
CA GLY A 53 -20.86 -0.29 -4.48
C GLY A 53 -21.85 0.88 -4.56
N ARG A 54 -21.70 1.92 -3.72
CA ARG A 54 -22.57 3.09 -3.78
C ARG A 54 -22.30 3.88 -5.06
N ARG A 55 -23.34 4.55 -5.57
CA ARG A 55 -23.13 5.57 -6.60
C ARG A 55 -22.37 6.75 -6.00
N VAL A 56 -21.24 7.07 -6.60
CA VAL A 56 -20.42 8.23 -6.29
C VAL A 56 -20.15 9.01 -7.58
N SER A 57 -19.79 10.28 -7.47
CA SER A 57 -19.37 11.07 -8.62
C SER A 57 -18.06 10.51 -9.22
N ASP A 58 -17.80 10.77 -10.49
CA ASP A 58 -16.55 10.35 -11.13
C ASP A 58 -15.33 10.94 -10.43
N ARG A 59 -15.46 12.18 -9.94
CA ARG A 59 -14.42 12.84 -9.15
C ARG A 59 -14.12 12.09 -7.86
N ASP A 60 -15.15 11.66 -7.14
CA ASP A 60 -14.97 10.92 -5.89
C ASP A 60 -14.34 9.54 -6.13
N ARG A 61 -14.74 8.89 -7.23
CA ARG A 61 -14.15 7.62 -7.65
C ARG A 61 -12.67 7.76 -7.98
N GLN A 62 -12.28 8.83 -8.69
CA GLN A 62 -10.87 9.10 -8.99
C GLN A 62 -10.06 9.36 -7.71
N LEU A 63 -10.60 10.12 -6.76
CA LEU A 63 -9.95 10.35 -5.46
C LEU A 63 -9.77 9.06 -4.67
N ALA A 64 -10.82 8.22 -4.61
CA ALA A 64 -10.77 6.93 -3.94
C ALA A 64 -9.74 5.98 -4.57
N ASN A 65 -9.69 5.92 -5.91
CA ASN A 65 -8.71 5.11 -6.64
C ASN A 65 -7.29 5.60 -6.38
N ARG A 66 -7.05 6.92 -6.46
CA ARG A 66 -5.74 7.52 -6.18
C ARG A 66 -5.28 7.22 -4.75
N TYR A 67 -6.16 7.34 -3.77
CA TYR A 67 -5.87 7.00 -2.39
C TYR A 67 -5.46 5.54 -2.24
N SER A 68 -6.23 4.63 -2.84
CA SER A 68 -5.98 3.19 -2.77
C SER A 68 -4.65 2.83 -3.44
N GLU A 69 -4.32 3.46 -4.57
CA GLU A 69 -3.05 3.28 -5.26
C GLU A 69 -1.86 3.70 -4.38
N LEU A 70 -1.91 4.90 -3.79
CA LEU A 70 -0.87 5.40 -2.88
C LEU A 70 -0.73 4.52 -1.64
N LEU A 71 -1.84 4.02 -1.09
CA LEU A 71 -1.83 3.13 0.06
C LEU A 71 -1.15 1.80 -0.28
N ASN A 72 -1.48 1.22 -1.44
CA ASN A 72 -0.82 0.01 -1.93
C ASN A 72 0.68 0.22 -2.14
N GLN A 73 1.09 1.35 -2.70
CA GLN A 73 2.51 1.69 -2.85
C GLN A 73 3.20 1.84 -1.49
N TYR A 74 2.57 2.52 -0.53
CA TYR A 74 3.09 2.72 0.82
C TYR A 74 3.28 1.41 1.57
N LEU A 75 2.31 0.50 1.48
CA LEU A 75 2.36 -0.82 2.10
C LEU A 75 3.34 -1.75 1.37
N GLY A 76 3.27 -1.78 0.04
CA GLY A 76 4.11 -2.62 -0.82
C GLY A 76 5.59 -2.27 -0.74
N ALA A 77 5.93 -0.97 -0.67
CA ALA A 77 7.29 -0.49 -0.46
C ALA A 77 7.74 -0.53 1.01
N ARG A 78 6.89 -1.03 1.93
CA ARG A 78 7.16 -1.12 3.37
C ARG A 78 7.49 0.23 4.02
N CYS A 79 6.91 1.33 3.54
CA CYS A 79 7.13 2.68 4.06
C CYS A 79 6.58 2.93 5.48
N HIS A 80 5.98 1.91 6.09
CA HIS A 80 5.39 1.92 7.43
C HIS A 80 6.26 1.25 8.50
N THR A 81 7.34 0.57 8.10
CA THR A 81 8.27 -0.08 9.04
C THR A 81 9.20 0.90 9.71
#